data_AF-A0A7J4TAL8-F1
#
_entry.id   AF-A0A7J4TAL8-F1
#
_cell.length_a   1.000
_cell.length_b   1.000
_cell.length_c   1.000
_cell.angle_alpha   90.00
_cell.angle_beta   90.00
_cell.angle_gamma   90.00
#
_symmetry.space_group_name_H-M   'P 1'
#
loop_
_entity.id
_entity.type
_entity.pdbx_description
1 polymer ?
#
loop_
_entity_poly.entity_id
_entity_poly.type
_entity_poly.pdbx_seq_one_letter_code
_entity_poly.pdbx_strand_id
1 'polypeptide(L)' 'MSTTENVVYGLLFLTLIGMGWFIYQRGKRNIEVAKEQAAPKIAGSDVMDGGAKNPDQFNEPDEDALQEMADLLGEDFED' A
#
# COMPACT_ATOMS: atom_id res chain seq x y z
N MET A 1 41.22 31.38 -26.85
CA MET A 1 40.25 31.45 -25.74
C MET A 1 40.64 32.63 -24.87
N SER A 2 39.77 33.62 -24.72
CA SER A 2 40.05 34.82 -23.93
C SER A 2 39.96 34.52 -22.42
N THR A 3 40.61 35.31 -21.59
CA THR A 3 40.51 35.20 -20.12
C THR A 3 39.04 35.28 -19.66
N THR A 4 38.24 36.12 -20.33
CA THR A 4 36.80 36.26 -20.07
C THR A 4 36.03 34.98 -20.38
N GLU A 5 36.31 34.32 -21.52
CA GLU A 5 35.68 33.04 -21.87
C GLU A 5 35.99 31.97 -20.82
N ASN A 6 37.24 31.86 -20.38
CA ASN A 6 37.64 30.87 -19.38
C ASN A 6 36.94 31.08 -18.03
N VAL A 7 36.76 32.33 -17.61
CA VAL A 7 36.02 32.68 -16.38
C VAL A 7 34.54 32.32 -16.53
N VAL A 8 33.92 32.62 -17.66
CA VAL A 8 32.51 32.30 -17.92
C VAL A 8 32.29 30.78 -17.92
N TYR A 9 33.13 30.02 -18.61
CA TYR A 9 33.02 28.56 -18.61
C TYR A 9 33.29 27.94 -17.24
N GLY A 10 34.23 28.50 -16.46
CA GLY A 10 34.46 28.09 -15.08
C GLY A 10 33.23 28.28 -14.20
N LEU A 11 32.57 29.43 -14.30
CA LEU A 11 31.32 29.71 -13.58
C LEU A 11 30.19 28.76 -14.01
N LEU A 12 30.01 28.54 -15.31
CA LEU A 12 28.99 27.62 -15.82
C LEU A 12 29.22 26.20 -15.31
N PHE A 13 30.47 25.74 -15.27
CA PHE A 13 30.81 24.42 -14.74
C PHE A 13 30.50 24.30 -13.24
N LEU A 14 30.86 25.31 -12.44
CA LEU A 14 30.52 25.34 -11.01
C LEU A 14 29.01 25.34 -10.79
N THR A 15 28.27 26.09 -11.62
CA THR A 15 26.80 26.14 -11.56
C THR A 15 26.19 24.78 -11.89
N LEU A 16 26.72 24.10 -12.91
CA LEU A 16 26.28 22.76 -13.29
C LEU A 16 26.50 21.74 -12.16
N ILE A 17 27.67 21.76 -11.51
CA ILE A 17 27.95 20.91 -10.35
C ILE A 17 26.98 21.21 -9.22
N GLY A 18 26.75 22.50 -8.91
CA GLY A 18 25.82 22.91 -7.86
C GLY A 18 24.39 22.41 -8.12
N MET A 19 23.90 22.54 -9.36
CA MET A 19 22.60 22.01 -9.76
C MET A 19 22.53 20.49 -9.66
N GLY A 20 23.57 19.78 -10.12
CA GLY A 20 23.66 18.32 -10.02
C GLY A 20 23.57 17.83 -8.57
N TRP A 21 24.31 18.48 -7.66
CA TRP A 21 24.26 18.15 -6.23
C TRP A 21 22.88 18.43 -5.61
N PHE A 22 22.27 19.57 -5.94
CA PHE A 22 20.94 19.93 -5.45
C PHE A 22 19.87 18.92 -5.89
N ILE A 23 19.88 18.54 -7.17
CA ILE A 23 18.95 17.54 -7.72
C ILE A 23 19.19 16.18 -7.07
N TYR A 24 20.44 15.76 -6.91
CA TYR A 24 20.79 14.50 -6.24
C TYR A 24 20.23 14.45 -4.81
N GLN A 25 20.44 15.52 -4.03
CA GLN A 25 19.95 15.59 -2.64
C GLN A 25 18.42 15.53 -2.57
N ARG A 26 17.72 16.21 -3.49
CA ARG A 26 16.26 16.18 -3.57
C ARG A 26 15.73 14.83 -4.06
N GLY A 27 16.42 14.21 -5.00
CA GLY A 27 16.10 12.90 -5.56
C GLY A 27 16.15 11.80 -4.50
N LYS A 28 17.14 11.81 -3.60
CA LYS A 28 17.21 10.85 -2.48
C LYS A 28 15.95 10.86 -1.61
N ARG A 29 15.48 12.06 -1.24
CA ARG A 29 14.25 12.21 -0.44
C ARG A 29 13.01 11.71 -1.18
N ASN A 30 12.94 11.94 -2.49
CA ASN A 30 11.83 11.47 -3.31
C ASN A 30 11.86 9.94 -3.48
N ILE A 31 13.05 9.35 -3.56
CA ILE A 31 13.24 7.89 -3.62
C ILE A 31 12.85 7.23 -2.30
N GLU A 32 13.16 7.83 -1.15
CA GLU A 32 12.75 7.31 0.17
C GLU A 32 11.22 7.27 0.28
N VAL A 33 10.54 8.37 -0.07
CA VAL A 33 9.08 8.43 -0.08
C VAL A 33 8.48 7.47 -1.11
N ALA A 34 9.08 7.35 -2.30
CA ALA A 34 8.62 6.41 -3.31
C ALA A 34 8.84 4.95 -2.88
N LYS A 35 9.91 4.64 -2.15
CA LYS A 35 10.16 3.30 -1.59
C LYS A 35 9.16 2.94 -0.50
N GLU A 36 8.76 3.91 0.32
CA GLU A 36 7.73 3.72 1.33
C GLU A 36 6.35 3.47 0.70
N GLN A 37 6.00 4.23 -0.35
CA GLN A 37 4.74 4.03 -1.09
C GLN A 37 4.74 2.79 -1.99
N ALA A 38 5.89 2.41 -2.52
CA ALA A 38 6.07 1.21 -3.34
C ALA A 38 6.43 -0.03 -2.51
N ALA A 39 6.48 0.09 -1.19
CA ALA A 39 6.64 -1.06 -0.32
C ALA A 39 5.50 -2.05 -0.62
N PRO A 40 5.79 -3.36 -0.70
CA PRO A 40 4.77 -4.35 -0.99
C PRO A 40 3.69 -4.24 0.08
N LYS A 41 2.43 -4.06 -0.35
CA LYS A 41 1.29 -4.06 0.56
C LYS A 41 1.29 -5.40 1.30
N ILE A 42 1.50 -5.35 2.61
CA ILE A 42 1.47 -6.54 3.46
C ILE A 42 0.01 -6.89 3.66
N ALA A 43 -0.39 -8.12 3.31
CA ALA A 43 -1.75 -8.57 3.55
C ALA A 43 -2.09 -8.43 5.05
N GLY A 44 -3.16 -7.70 5.38
CA GLY A 44 -3.56 -7.40 6.76
C GLY A 44 -3.05 -6.06 7.34
N SER A 45 -2.29 -5.26 6.59
CA SER A 45 -1.92 -3.89 7.02
C SER A 45 -3.01 -2.84 6.75
N ASP A 46 -3.94 -3.14 5.84
CA ASP A 46 -5.17 -2.36 5.72
C ASP A 46 -6.10 -2.74 6.88
N VAL A 47 -6.75 -1.75 7.48
CA VAL A 47 -7.87 -1.99 8.40
C VAL A 47 -8.95 -2.68 7.58
N MET A 48 -8.99 -4.00 7.65
CA MET A 48 -10.03 -4.78 6.99
C MET A 48 -11.32 -4.54 7.76
N ASP A 49 -12.15 -3.64 7.24
CA ASP A 49 -13.56 -3.51 7.61
C ASP A 49 -14.38 -4.73 7.11
N GLY A 50 -13.70 -5.80 6.66
CA GLY A 50 -14.29 -7.06 6.19
C GLY A 50 -14.91 -7.91 7.29
N GLY A 51 -15.30 -7.32 8.42
CA GLY A 51 -16.19 -7.95 9.36
C GLY A 51 -17.58 -8.11 8.73
N ALA A 52 -18.34 -9.08 9.22
CA ALA A 52 -19.75 -9.15 8.88
C ALA A 52 -20.45 -7.84 9.29
N LYS A 53 -21.15 -7.19 8.35
CA LYS A 53 -21.95 -5.98 8.63
C LYS A 53 -22.94 -6.18 9.79
N ASN A 54 -23.36 -7.42 9.98
CA ASN A 54 -24.09 -7.88 11.14
C ASN A 54 -23.40 -9.15 11.67
N PRO A 55 -22.49 -9.05 12.65
CA PRO A 55 -21.82 -10.24 13.19
C PRO A 55 -22.80 -11.13 13.96
N ASP A 56 -23.90 -10.58 14.47
CA ASP A 56 -24.85 -11.31 15.32
C ASP A 56 -25.68 -12.33 14.56
N GLN A 57 -25.79 -12.22 13.23
CA GLN A 57 -26.46 -13.21 12.37
C GLN A 57 -25.74 -14.58 12.33
N PHE A 58 -24.51 -14.64 12.84
CA PHE A 58 -23.74 -15.87 12.94
C PHE A 58 -23.76 -16.48 14.35
N ASN A 59 -24.42 -15.83 15.32
CA ASN A 59 -24.50 -16.33 16.69
C ASN A 59 -25.50 -17.49 16.84
N GLU A 60 -26.57 -17.50 16.03
CA GLU A 60 -27.59 -18.54 16.06
C GLU A 60 -28.00 -18.88 14.61
N PRO A 61 -28.00 -20.17 14.22
CA PRO A 61 -28.47 -20.59 12.90
C PRO A 61 -29.99 -20.36 12.78
N ASP A 62 -30.44 -20.02 11.58
CA ASP A 62 -31.88 -19.90 11.30
C ASP A 62 -32.54 -21.28 11.15
N GLU A 63 -33.88 -21.31 11.13
CA GLU A 63 -34.66 -22.56 11.03
C GLU A 63 -34.35 -23.33 9.75
N ASP A 64 -34.05 -22.62 8.65
CA ASP A 64 -33.68 -23.23 7.37
C ASP A 64 -32.30 -23.92 7.46
N ALA A 65 -31.30 -23.28 8.07
CA ALA A 65 -30.00 -23.89 8.32
C ALA A 65 -30.08 -25.05 9.32
N LEU A 66 -30.95 -24.97 10.32
CA LEU A 66 -31.22 -26.06 11.27
C LEU A 66 -31.83 -27.28 10.57
N GLN A 67 -32.78 -27.07 9.66
CA GLN A 67 -33.37 -28.16 8.88
C GLN A 67 -32.34 -28.79 7.94
N GLU A 68 -31.50 -27.99 7.28
CA GLU A 68 -30.41 -28.52 6.45
C GLU A 68 -29.41 -29.36 7.27
N MET A 69 -29.11 -28.97 8.50
CA MET A 69 -28.28 -29.77 9.39
C MET A 69 -28.97 -31.07 9.83
N ALA A 70 -30.27 -31.05 10.09
CA ALA A 70 -31.06 -32.24 10.43
C ALA A 70 -31.10 -33.25 9.29
N ASP A 71 -31.30 -32.77 8.05
CA ASP A 71 -31.27 -33.58 6.84
C ASP A 71 -29.88 -34.21 6.61
N LEU A 72 -28.80 -33.46 6.91
CA LEU A 72 -27.42 -33.98 6.84
C LEU A 72 -27.09 -34.99 7.95
N LEU A 73 -27.74 -34.86 9.12
CA LEU A 73 -27.64 -35.80 10.24
C LEU A 73 -28.50 -37.06 10.01
N GLY A 74 -29.38 -37.06 9.01
CA GLY A 74 -30.35 -38.13 8.77
C GLY A 74 -31.42 -38.22 9.87
N GLU A 75 -31.61 -37.12 10.61
CA GLU A 75 -32.64 -36.98 11.64
C GLU A 75 -33.86 -36.32 11.00
N ASP A 76 -34.57 -37.08 10.17
CA ASP A 76 -35.96 -36.76 9.88
C ASP A 76 -36.69 -36.90 11.22
N PHE A 77 -37.10 -35.79 11.85
CA PHE A 77 -37.82 -35.78 13.12
C PHE A 77 -39.22 -36.42 12.95
N GLU A 78 -39.27 -37.73 12.77
CA GLU A 78 -40.47 -38.57 12.81
C GLU A 78 -40.84 -38.87 14.27
N ASP A 79 -41.76 -38.08 14.82
CA ASP A 79 -43.11 -38.53 15.26
C ASP A 79 -43.99 -37.34 15.68
#